data_AF-A0ABD6YUL9-F1
#
_entry.id   AF-A0ABD6YUL9-F1
#
_cell.length_a   1.000
_cell.length_b   1.000
_cell.length_c   1.000
_cell.angle_alpha   90.00
_cell.angle_beta   90.00
_cell.angle_gamma   90.00
#
_symmetry.space_group_name_H-M   'P 1'
#
loop_
_entity.id
_entity.type
_entity.pdbx_description
1 polymer ?
#
loop_
_entity_poly.entity_id
_entity_poly.type
_entity_poly.pdbx_seq_one_letter_code
_entity_poly.pdbx_strand_id
1 'polypeptide(L)'
;MIMKKRKTHFIPKQTGFGIATGTALLLILFAVFSCRSNDSDNKMTAGGTANVSINLQGEAFDDVADLGGQASLTQGVSVSTSVVQRKEIPFNNDFTLVAELSPVSNSSGKQAQTSLGGNLLAATGPTPLGTGIRYKVVVFRSTGEYVTERNYIRGQESSTADLNLDGDSNYTFIVYSVKSQTDLPDVTYTNSSNKTFSTASISGLANTVDFMYYRKDMQVSGNQTNYLDVILRHRLSQITTTIDASATGYNITAVTANIDSHYPTYNVPLSTGTPAQTGTAGTAAVTFPTLGTQIVVANPVMLNGNTTTGKFTLSTITIGPLTQTVSSTALTGLKITPGIMYNLKFTLSPADVYLDNYNGQKAARINGKVWMRYNLGADNSINPDQDPIVSGLHGGYYQFGRSVSVANGTETSLNSNFNGNPADANAWNSGTETAPVKTANDPCPQNYRIPTQTEFQGLLDATVQSNVGTWSTSDTNYSAAKVLTSKKNNNVKIVLPAQGAFGARGNGAPYTWWWTNQRGSRVSYWTSTSTSGNNTSYFEGSSTSATVFVQTDGNPSTKVLSKTIRCIAQ
;
A
#
# COMPACT_ATOMS: atom_id res chain seq x y z
N MET A 1 -14.46 -60.18 33.63
CA MET A 1 -13.63 -60.47 32.44
C MET A 1 -12.22 -59.99 32.77
N ILE A 2 -11.26 -60.93 32.83
CA ILE A 2 -10.07 -60.86 33.68
C ILE A 2 -8.88 -60.19 32.98
N MET A 3 -8.23 -59.24 33.67
CA MET A 3 -6.89 -58.71 33.37
C MET A 3 -5.80 -59.74 33.70
N LYS A 4 -4.81 -59.90 32.80
CA LYS A 4 -3.38 -60.09 33.11
C LYS A 4 -2.60 -60.33 31.81
N LYS A 5 -1.51 -59.58 31.59
CA LYS A 5 -0.20 -60.18 31.27
C LYS A 5 0.94 -59.19 31.55
N ARG A 6 2.00 -59.76 32.11
CA ARG A 6 3.20 -59.16 32.72
C ARG A 6 4.39 -59.32 31.76
N LYS A 7 5.33 -58.35 31.86
CA LYS A 7 6.81 -58.41 31.84
C LYS A 7 7.54 -59.15 30.70
N THR A 8 8.54 -58.46 30.13
CA THR A 8 9.99 -58.72 30.36
C THR A 8 10.87 -57.56 29.87
N HIS A 9 12.11 -57.54 30.33
CA HIS A 9 13.03 -56.41 30.49
C HIS A 9 14.43 -56.80 29.95
N PHE A 10 15.17 -55.80 29.45
CA PHE A 10 16.63 -55.52 29.61
C PHE A 10 17.78 -56.34 28.93
N ILE A 11 18.47 -55.66 27.99
CA ILE A 11 19.93 -55.30 27.79
C ILE A 11 21.07 -56.39 27.84
N PRO A 12 22.38 -56.07 27.58
CA PRO A 12 23.17 -56.24 26.34
C PRO A 12 24.34 -57.27 26.45
N LYS A 13 25.17 -57.38 25.39
CA LYS A 13 26.53 -57.94 25.45
C LYS A 13 27.59 -56.91 25.03
N GLN A 14 28.53 -56.64 25.94
CA GLN A 14 29.88 -56.15 25.66
C GLN A 14 30.80 -57.34 25.32
N THR A 15 31.85 -57.08 24.55
CA THR A 15 33.05 -57.94 24.46
C THR A 15 34.29 -57.06 24.31
N GLY A 16 35.27 -57.28 25.19
CA GLY A 16 36.67 -56.90 25.03
C GLY A 16 37.59 -58.13 25.14
N PHE A 17 38.91 -57.87 25.24
CA PHE A 17 40.10 -58.75 25.28
C PHE A 17 40.75 -59.06 23.91
N GLY A 18 42.07 -59.03 23.69
CA GLY A 18 43.24 -58.73 24.55
C GLY A 18 44.54 -59.41 24.04
N ILE A 19 45.64 -58.63 23.95
CA ILE A 19 47.08 -58.92 24.30
C ILE A 19 47.92 -60.01 23.58
N ALA A 20 49.15 -59.64 23.14
CA ALA A 20 50.48 -60.28 23.43
C ALA A 20 51.63 -59.68 22.55
N THR A 21 52.53 -58.83 23.09
CA THR A 21 53.95 -59.03 23.51
C THR A 21 55.04 -59.20 22.42
N GLY A 22 56.15 -58.43 22.53
CA GLY A 22 57.48 -58.79 21.98
C GLY A 22 58.44 -57.62 21.68
N THR A 23 59.46 -57.42 22.51
CA THR A 23 60.59 -56.46 22.37
C THR A 23 61.75 -57.00 21.53
N ALA A 24 62.36 -56.18 20.66
CA ALA A 24 63.79 -56.30 20.25
C ALA A 24 64.32 -54.99 19.65
N LEU A 25 65.57 -54.67 19.99
CA LEU A 25 66.38 -53.51 19.62
C LEU A 25 67.20 -53.82 18.35
N LEU A 26 67.24 -52.94 17.34
CA LEU A 26 68.39 -52.82 16.41
C LEU A 26 68.37 -51.50 15.61
N LEU A 27 69.50 -50.79 15.64
CA LEU A 27 69.86 -49.68 14.75
C LEU A 27 70.10 -50.19 13.31
N ILE A 28 69.84 -49.35 12.29
CA ILE A 28 70.75 -49.01 11.16
C ILE A 28 70.01 -48.13 10.12
N LEU A 29 70.72 -47.10 9.65
CA LEU A 29 70.36 -46.18 8.55
C LEU A 29 70.10 -46.92 7.22
N PHE A 30 69.24 -46.36 6.35
CA PHE A 30 69.60 -46.06 4.95
C PHE A 30 68.56 -45.12 4.31
N ALA A 31 69.08 -44.09 3.65
CA ALA A 31 68.38 -43.18 2.76
C ALA A 31 68.10 -43.83 1.38
N VAL A 32 67.37 -43.09 0.53
CA VAL A 32 67.02 -43.27 -0.91
C VAL A 32 66.06 -44.43 -1.22
N PHE A 33 64.93 -44.26 -1.93
CA PHE A 33 64.64 -43.48 -3.14
C PHE A 33 63.17 -43.01 -3.22
N SER A 34 62.95 -41.80 -3.73
CA SER A 34 61.83 -41.53 -4.64
C SER A 34 62.29 -40.51 -5.68
N CYS A 35 62.44 -40.97 -6.91
CA CYS A 35 62.71 -40.14 -8.08
C CYS A 35 61.40 -39.72 -8.74
N ARG A 36 61.25 -38.39 -8.88
CA ARG A 36 60.68 -37.62 -10.00
C ARG A 36 59.30 -37.97 -10.58
N SER A 37 58.43 -36.96 -10.56
CA SER A 37 57.82 -36.45 -11.79
C SER A 37 58.36 -35.04 -12.06
N ASN A 38 58.50 -34.70 -13.33
CA ASN A 38 59.40 -33.65 -13.84
C ASN A 38 59.03 -32.23 -13.41
N ASP A 39 60.03 -31.54 -12.87
CA ASP A 39 60.12 -30.08 -12.83
C ASP A 39 60.04 -29.52 -14.26
N SER A 40 59.07 -28.62 -14.45
CA SER A 40 59.24 -27.49 -15.36
C SER A 40 59.04 -26.23 -14.51
N ASP A 41 60.14 -25.48 -14.42
CA ASP A 41 60.28 -24.11 -13.93
C ASP A 41 59.84 -23.80 -12.49
N ASN A 42 60.81 -23.92 -11.59
CA ASN A 42 60.95 -23.11 -10.38
C ASN A 42 60.75 -21.62 -10.68
N LYS A 43 59.53 -21.13 -10.53
CA LYS A 43 59.30 -19.83 -9.90
C LYS A 43 59.07 -20.11 -8.42
N MET A 44 60.15 -20.19 -7.62
CA MET A 44 60.02 -19.87 -6.20
C MET A 44 59.59 -18.41 -6.11
N THR A 45 58.29 -18.19 -5.98
CA THR A 45 57.71 -16.88 -5.70
C THR A 45 58.24 -16.40 -4.36
N ALA A 46 58.82 -15.20 -4.33
CA ALA A 46 59.21 -14.55 -3.09
C ALA A 46 57.98 -14.46 -2.17
N GLY A 47 58.04 -15.05 -0.98
CA GLY A 47 56.94 -15.00 0.02
C GLY A 47 56.38 -16.35 0.49
N GLY A 48 56.66 -17.47 -0.17
CA GLY A 48 56.17 -18.81 0.24
C GLY A 48 54.66 -19.02 0.02
N THR A 49 54.06 -20.06 0.62
CA THR A 49 52.61 -20.34 0.51
C THR A 49 51.85 -19.62 1.64
N ALA A 50 50.80 -18.86 1.30
CA ALA A 50 50.00 -18.08 2.24
C ALA A 50 48.51 -18.47 2.19
N ASN A 51 47.87 -18.59 3.36
CA ASN A 51 46.44 -18.88 3.48
C ASN A 51 45.60 -17.59 3.49
N VAL A 52 44.42 -17.63 2.85
CA VAL A 52 43.39 -16.58 2.92
C VAL A 52 42.18 -17.09 3.68
N SER A 53 41.89 -16.45 4.81
CA SER A 53 40.72 -16.72 5.66
C SER A 53 39.54 -15.86 5.23
N ILE A 54 38.40 -16.49 4.96
CA ILE A 54 37.17 -15.78 4.57
C ILE A 54 36.43 -15.31 5.82
N ASN A 55 36.20 -14.00 5.94
CA ASN A 55 35.36 -13.40 6.96
C ASN A 55 34.11 -12.82 6.30
N LEU A 56 33.04 -13.62 6.19
CA LEU A 56 31.78 -13.17 5.61
C LEU A 56 30.96 -12.38 6.64
N GLN A 57 30.95 -11.06 6.51
CA GLN A 57 30.32 -10.14 7.47
C GLN A 57 28.80 -10.04 7.28
N GLY A 58 28.29 -10.24 6.07
CA GLY A 58 26.85 -10.25 5.79
C GLY A 58 26.50 -9.91 4.35
N GLU A 59 25.27 -9.47 4.17
CA GLU A 59 24.71 -8.94 2.92
C GLU A 59 24.21 -7.50 3.09
N ALA A 60 24.16 -6.75 2.00
CA ALA A 60 23.69 -5.36 1.99
C ALA A 60 23.13 -4.95 0.61
N PHE A 61 22.18 -4.01 0.61
CA PHE A 61 21.84 -3.25 -0.60
C PHE A 61 22.72 -2.00 -0.67
N ASP A 62 22.95 -1.51 -1.89
CA ASP A 62 23.65 -0.26 -2.11
C ASP A 62 22.80 0.93 -1.60
N ASP A 63 23.47 1.98 -1.12
CA ASP A 63 22.84 3.27 -0.85
C ASP A 63 22.93 4.18 -2.07
N VAL A 64 21.97 5.11 -2.25
CA VAL A 64 22.03 6.07 -3.36
C VAL A 64 23.28 6.95 -3.31
N ALA A 65 23.83 7.18 -2.10
CA ALA A 65 25.10 7.87 -1.90
C ALA A 65 26.32 7.05 -2.37
N ASP A 66 26.28 5.72 -2.22
CA ASP A 66 27.35 4.81 -2.64
C ASP A 66 27.51 4.79 -4.18
N LEU A 67 26.40 5.01 -4.92
CA LEU A 67 26.41 5.09 -6.38
C LEU A 67 27.06 6.38 -6.91
N GLY A 68 26.98 7.49 -6.16
CA GLY A 68 27.64 8.75 -6.53
C GLY A 68 29.17 8.72 -6.38
N GLY A 69 29.67 7.94 -5.41
CA GLY A 69 31.11 7.74 -5.17
C GLY A 69 31.82 6.89 -6.22
N GLN A 70 31.09 6.13 -7.05
CA GLN A 70 31.64 5.38 -8.18
C GLN A 70 31.96 6.27 -9.40
N ALA A 71 31.45 7.51 -9.43
CA ALA A 71 31.60 8.42 -10.57
C ALA A 71 32.69 9.50 -10.42
N SER A 72 33.35 9.64 -9.26
CA SER A 72 34.41 10.66 -9.13
C SER A 72 35.45 10.31 -8.06
N LEU A 73 36.66 9.96 -8.52
CA LEU A 73 37.90 10.03 -7.75
C LEU A 73 38.49 11.46 -7.76
N THR A 74 37.66 12.51 -7.81
CA THR A 74 38.13 13.89 -7.64
C THR A 74 37.13 14.73 -6.84
N GLN A 75 37.63 15.20 -5.68
CA GLN A 75 37.15 16.26 -4.80
C GLN A 75 35.79 16.07 -4.11
N GLY A 76 35.87 15.99 -2.78
CA GLY A 76 34.74 15.81 -1.88
C GLY A 76 33.84 17.04 -1.81
N VAL A 77 32.57 16.82 -2.10
CA VAL A 77 31.43 17.46 -1.43
C VAL A 77 30.35 16.39 -1.33
N SER A 78 30.11 15.90 -0.12
CA SER A 78 29.01 14.99 0.19
C SER A 78 27.69 15.77 0.13
N VAL A 79 26.98 15.67 -0.99
CA VAL A 79 25.57 16.10 -1.09
C VAL A 79 24.70 14.85 -1.03
N SER A 80 24.08 14.63 0.12
CA SER A 80 23.05 13.62 0.33
C SER A 80 21.75 14.06 -0.35
N THR A 81 21.48 13.57 -1.57
CA THR A 81 20.13 13.64 -2.14
C THR A 81 19.53 12.24 -2.23
N SER A 82 18.85 11.81 -1.17
CA SER A 82 17.81 10.78 -1.30
C SER A 82 16.65 11.41 -2.07
N VAL A 83 16.66 11.30 -3.39
CA VAL A 83 15.59 11.87 -4.22
C VAL A 83 14.37 10.96 -4.10
N VAL A 84 13.52 11.22 -3.11
CA VAL A 84 12.17 10.66 -3.03
C VAL A 84 11.44 11.06 -4.30
N GLN A 85 10.94 10.08 -5.06
CA GLN A 85 10.15 10.32 -6.25
C GLN A 85 8.67 10.38 -5.85
N ARG A 86 8.08 11.57 -5.86
CA ARG A 86 6.68 11.80 -5.50
C ARG A 86 5.85 12.15 -6.73
N LYS A 87 4.66 11.55 -6.84
CA LYS A 87 3.68 11.88 -7.87
C LYS A 87 2.28 11.89 -7.29
N GLU A 88 1.51 12.93 -7.60
CA GLU A 88 0.07 12.95 -7.36
C GLU A 88 -0.64 12.53 -8.64
N ILE A 89 -1.52 11.55 -8.52
CA ILE A 89 -2.23 10.96 -9.62
C ILE A 89 -3.72 11.13 -9.33
N PRO A 90 -4.49 11.79 -10.21
CA PRO A 90 -5.94 11.66 -10.19
C PRO A 90 -6.28 10.19 -10.40
N PHE A 91 -6.67 9.50 -9.34
CA PHE A 91 -6.98 8.07 -9.41
C PHE A 91 -8.28 7.87 -10.20
N ASN A 92 -9.24 8.77 -9.94
CA ASN A 92 -10.48 9.02 -10.66
C ASN A 92 -11.08 10.35 -10.15
N ASN A 93 -12.34 10.67 -10.46
CA ASN A 93 -13.03 11.84 -9.89
C ASN A 93 -13.28 11.74 -8.37
N ASP A 94 -12.99 10.58 -7.76
CA ASP A 94 -13.40 10.22 -6.41
C ASP A 94 -12.23 10.21 -5.42
N PHE A 95 -11.02 9.91 -5.91
CA PHE A 95 -9.81 9.78 -5.11
C PHE A 95 -8.61 10.42 -5.80
N THR A 96 -7.72 10.98 -4.99
CA THR A 96 -6.35 11.30 -5.42
C THR A 96 -5.40 10.26 -4.81
N LEU A 97 -4.55 9.68 -5.65
CA LEU A 97 -3.52 8.73 -5.24
C LEU A 97 -2.18 9.47 -5.20
N VAL A 98 -1.60 9.58 -4.03
CA VAL A 98 -0.23 10.07 -3.86
C VAL A 98 0.68 8.86 -3.84
N ALA A 99 1.71 8.83 -4.67
CA ALA A 99 2.71 7.79 -4.60
C ALA A 99 4.12 8.33 -4.39
N GLU A 100 4.87 7.61 -3.58
CA GLU A 100 6.23 7.95 -3.15
C GLU A 100 7.12 6.73 -3.26
N LEU A 101 8.10 6.78 -4.16
CA LEU A 101 9.18 5.79 -4.23
C LEU A 101 10.41 6.37 -3.54
N SER A 102 10.82 5.73 -2.44
CA SER A 102 11.94 6.17 -1.61
C SER A 102 12.98 5.07 -1.48
N PRO A 103 14.27 5.35 -1.71
CA PRO A 103 15.33 4.40 -1.39
C PRO A 103 15.38 4.18 0.13
N VAL A 104 15.57 2.94 0.56
CA VAL A 104 15.83 2.60 1.95
C VAL A 104 17.32 2.83 2.20
N SER A 105 17.66 3.79 3.06
CA SER A 105 19.06 4.05 3.42
C SER A 105 19.53 3.05 4.46
N ASN A 106 20.61 2.33 4.19
CA ASN A 106 21.30 1.43 5.11
C ASN A 106 22.42 2.15 5.89
N SER A 107 22.55 3.47 5.73
CA SER A 107 23.69 4.23 6.21
C SER A 107 23.91 4.05 7.71
N SER A 108 25.00 3.37 8.04
CA SER A 108 25.71 3.42 9.31
C SER A 108 26.31 4.83 9.51
N GLY A 109 25.45 5.83 9.69
CA GLY A 109 25.82 7.22 9.90
C GLY A 109 25.13 7.74 11.15
N LYS A 110 25.92 8.21 12.12
CA LYS A 110 25.44 8.94 13.30
C LYS A 110 24.60 10.13 12.88
N GLN A 111 23.29 9.98 12.76
CA GLN A 111 22.36 11.10 12.82
C GLN A 111 21.33 10.81 13.90
N ALA A 112 21.37 11.64 14.93
CA ALA A 112 20.32 11.71 15.92
C ALA A 112 19.04 12.17 15.23
N GLN A 113 18.10 11.26 14.99
CA GLN A 113 16.73 11.62 14.66
C GLN A 113 15.97 11.86 15.97
N THR A 114 15.78 13.13 16.28
CA THR A 114 14.74 13.58 17.21
C THR A 114 13.39 13.55 16.48
N SER A 115 12.56 12.56 16.74
CA SER A 115 11.15 12.75 17.14
C SER A 115 10.36 11.44 17.24
N LEU A 116 9.74 11.29 18.42
CA LEU A 116 8.47 10.62 18.72
C LEU A 116 8.38 9.09 18.54
N GLY A 117 8.74 8.40 19.63
CA GLY A 117 7.90 7.37 20.23
C GLY A 117 7.84 6.00 19.55
N GLY A 118 8.77 5.12 19.91
CA GLY A 118 8.68 3.68 19.66
C GLY A 118 10.05 3.05 19.44
N ASN A 119 10.53 2.25 20.40
CA ASN A 119 11.82 1.56 20.34
C ASN A 119 11.94 0.69 19.07
N LEU A 120 12.69 1.18 18.08
CA LEU A 120 13.30 0.37 17.04
C LEU A 120 14.79 0.70 17.03
N LEU A 121 15.56 -0.13 17.71
CA LEU A 121 17.01 -0.15 17.58
C LEU A 121 17.32 -0.53 16.12
N ALA A 122 17.74 0.45 15.32
CA ALA A 122 18.29 0.18 13.99
C ALA A 122 19.53 -0.71 14.15
N ALA A 123 19.55 -1.88 13.51
CA ALA A 123 20.73 -2.74 13.47
C ALA A 123 21.85 -1.99 12.74
N THR A 124 22.99 -1.78 13.42
CA THR A 124 24.08 -0.91 12.97
C THR A 124 25.15 -1.60 12.11
N GLY A 125 24.81 -2.68 11.40
CA GLY A 125 25.73 -3.44 10.54
C GLY A 125 25.03 -4.17 9.38
N PRO A 126 25.78 -4.77 8.44
CA PRO A 126 25.20 -5.53 7.33
C PRO A 126 24.30 -6.65 7.86
N THR A 127 23.22 -6.94 7.12
CA THR A 127 22.31 -8.02 7.50
C THR A 127 23.05 -9.35 7.46
N PRO A 128 22.99 -10.19 8.51
CA PRO A 128 23.65 -11.50 8.46
C PRO A 128 23.11 -12.34 7.30
N LEU A 129 24.01 -12.88 6.47
CA LEU A 129 23.62 -13.86 5.47
C LEU A 129 23.14 -15.14 6.17
N GLY A 130 22.00 -15.69 5.74
CA GLY A 130 21.42 -16.89 6.35
C GLY A 130 22.37 -18.10 6.37
N THR A 131 22.30 -18.91 7.43
CA THR A 131 23.05 -20.17 7.53
C THR A 131 22.69 -21.13 6.40
N GLY A 132 23.68 -21.86 5.90
CA GLY A 132 23.51 -22.83 4.81
C GLY A 132 23.52 -22.23 3.41
N ILE A 133 23.49 -20.89 3.27
CA ILE A 133 23.57 -20.23 1.97
C ILE A 133 24.95 -20.48 1.35
N ARG A 134 24.96 -20.83 0.07
CA ARG A 134 26.17 -21.13 -0.70
C ARG A 134 26.75 -19.88 -1.32
N TYR A 135 28.07 -19.78 -1.34
CA TYR A 135 28.78 -18.71 -2.04
C TYR A 135 30.09 -19.24 -2.63
N LYS A 136 30.55 -18.65 -3.73
CA LYS A 136 31.81 -19.02 -4.40
C LYS A 136 32.81 -17.90 -4.26
N VAL A 137 34.06 -18.25 -3.96
CA VAL A 137 35.22 -17.37 -4.05
C VAL A 137 36.01 -17.78 -5.28
N VAL A 138 36.29 -16.84 -6.18
CA VAL A 138 37.07 -17.02 -7.40
C VAL A 138 38.25 -16.07 -7.35
N VAL A 139 39.44 -16.59 -7.60
CA VAL A 139 40.70 -15.85 -7.48
C VAL A 139 41.36 -15.70 -8.83
N PHE A 140 41.71 -14.47 -9.17
CA PHE A 140 42.50 -14.13 -10.34
C PHE A 140 43.81 -13.47 -9.92
N ARG A 141 44.89 -13.66 -10.69
CA ARG A 141 46.09 -12.83 -10.55
C ARG A 141 45.74 -11.38 -10.91
N SER A 142 46.53 -10.42 -10.42
CA SER A 142 46.41 -9.00 -10.82
C SER A 142 46.50 -8.75 -12.33
N THR A 143 47.13 -9.67 -13.08
CA THR A 143 47.18 -9.67 -14.55
C THR A 143 45.89 -10.18 -15.21
N GLY A 144 44.93 -10.68 -14.43
CA GLY A 144 43.64 -11.17 -14.88
C GLY A 144 43.57 -12.69 -15.13
N GLU A 145 44.66 -13.43 -15.00
CA GLU A 145 44.67 -14.90 -15.17
C GLU A 145 43.93 -15.60 -14.03
N TYR A 146 43.11 -16.60 -14.36
CA TYR A 146 42.45 -17.44 -13.35
C TYR A 146 43.46 -18.25 -12.53
N VAL A 147 43.27 -18.33 -11.21
CA VAL A 147 44.14 -19.08 -10.29
C VAL A 147 43.39 -20.28 -9.71
N THR A 148 42.33 -20.03 -8.96
CA THR A 148 41.58 -21.07 -8.24
C THR A 148 40.19 -20.58 -7.83
N GLU A 149 39.34 -21.50 -7.37
CA GLU A 149 38.05 -21.19 -6.78
C GLU A 149 37.71 -22.12 -5.61
N ARG A 150 36.81 -21.68 -4.73
CA ARG A 150 36.28 -22.44 -3.60
C ARG A 150 34.79 -22.19 -3.45
N ASN A 151 34.05 -23.27 -3.24
CA ASN A 151 32.63 -23.22 -2.90
C ASN A 151 32.51 -23.34 -1.37
N TYR A 152 31.86 -22.36 -0.76
CA TYR A 152 31.62 -22.31 0.68
C TYR A 152 30.13 -22.45 0.99
N ILE A 153 29.84 -22.88 2.21
CA ILE A 153 28.51 -22.91 2.80
C ILE A 153 28.56 -22.06 4.07
N ARG A 154 27.68 -21.07 4.19
CA ARG A 154 27.63 -20.18 5.36
C ARG A 154 27.41 -20.97 6.65
N GLY A 155 28.32 -20.83 7.61
CA GLY A 155 28.33 -21.56 8.89
C GLY A 155 29.07 -22.89 8.85
N GLN A 156 29.68 -23.24 7.70
CA GLN A 156 30.51 -24.43 7.51
C GLN A 156 31.81 -24.08 6.78
N GLU A 157 32.29 -22.85 6.91
CA GLU A 157 33.48 -22.36 6.20
C GLU A 157 34.73 -23.18 6.56
N SER A 158 34.83 -23.65 7.81
CA SER A 158 35.94 -24.45 8.30
C SER A 158 36.03 -25.86 7.70
N SER A 159 34.98 -26.35 7.02
CA SER A 159 35.01 -27.63 6.32
C SER A 159 35.44 -27.50 4.85
N THR A 160 35.60 -26.26 4.37
CA THR A 160 36.06 -25.99 3.00
C THR A 160 37.59 -26.06 2.95
N ALA A 161 38.14 -26.67 1.89
CA ALA A 161 39.58 -26.78 1.70
C ALA A 161 40.27 -25.40 1.70
N ASP A 162 41.43 -25.32 2.35
CA ASP A 162 42.22 -24.11 2.49
C ASP A 162 42.43 -23.37 1.15
N LEU A 163 42.31 -22.04 1.20
CA LEU A 163 42.57 -21.14 0.08
C LEU A 163 44.03 -20.67 0.15
N ASN A 164 44.94 -21.54 -0.28
CA ASN A 164 46.37 -21.29 -0.29
C ASN A 164 46.79 -20.66 -1.63
N LEU A 165 47.51 -19.54 -1.56
CA LEU A 165 47.98 -18.75 -2.69
C LEU A 165 49.48 -18.41 -2.51
N ASP A 166 50.11 -17.90 -3.57
CA ASP A 166 51.50 -17.44 -3.48
C ASP A 166 51.55 -16.19 -2.58
N GLY A 167 52.42 -16.22 -1.58
CA GLY A 167 52.73 -15.09 -0.72
C GLY A 167 53.33 -13.93 -1.51
N ASP A 168 53.17 -12.75 -0.92
CA ASP A 168 53.58 -11.43 -1.40
C ASP A 168 53.13 -11.09 -2.84
N SER A 169 52.10 -11.78 -3.34
CA SER A 169 51.53 -11.62 -4.68
C SER A 169 50.17 -10.90 -4.66
N ASN A 170 49.88 -10.13 -5.71
CA ASN A 170 48.63 -9.38 -5.85
C ASN A 170 47.56 -10.18 -6.59
N TYR A 171 46.37 -10.23 -5.99
CA TYR A 171 45.21 -10.97 -6.50
C TYR A 171 43.94 -10.13 -6.52
N THR A 172 43.03 -10.50 -7.42
CA THR A 172 41.64 -10.04 -7.45
C THR A 172 40.75 -11.19 -6.95
N PHE A 173 40.04 -10.94 -5.86
CA PHE A 173 39.08 -11.85 -5.27
C PHE A 173 37.68 -11.43 -5.67
N ILE A 174 36.94 -12.37 -6.28
CA ILE A 174 35.52 -12.24 -6.55
C ILE A 174 34.77 -13.19 -5.65
N VAL A 175 33.79 -12.67 -4.91
CA VAL A 175 32.89 -13.49 -4.10
C VAL A 175 31.48 -13.23 -4.54
N TYR A 176 30.73 -14.29 -4.84
CA TYR A 176 29.33 -14.16 -5.22
C TYR A 176 28.45 -15.24 -4.60
N SER A 177 27.16 -14.94 -4.52
CA SER A 177 26.12 -15.85 -4.07
C SER A 177 24.84 -15.57 -4.85
N VAL A 178 23.96 -16.57 -4.91
CA VAL A 178 22.61 -16.45 -5.45
C VAL A 178 21.53 -16.58 -4.36
N LYS A 179 21.94 -16.40 -3.08
CA LYS A 179 21.08 -16.54 -1.90
C LYS A 179 20.31 -17.86 -1.84
N SER A 180 20.95 -18.95 -2.28
CA SER A 180 20.36 -20.31 -2.27
C SER A 180 21.17 -21.23 -1.35
N GLN A 181 20.46 -22.17 -0.71
CA GLN A 181 21.07 -23.26 0.06
C GLN A 181 21.45 -24.46 -0.81
N THR A 182 20.94 -24.51 -2.06
CA THR A 182 21.14 -25.62 -3.00
C THR A 182 21.88 -25.18 -4.26
N ASP A 183 21.57 -24.01 -4.78
CA ASP A 183 22.10 -23.58 -6.07
C ASP A 183 23.32 -22.70 -5.88
N LEU A 184 24.36 -22.96 -6.67
CA LEU A 184 25.53 -22.11 -6.78
C LEU A 184 26.03 -22.22 -8.23
N PRO A 185 25.61 -21.29 -9.12
CA PRO A 185 25.98 -21.33 -10.53
C PRO A 185 27.49 -21.30 -10.71
N ASP A 186 28.01 -22.05 -11.69
CA ASP A 186 29.43 -22.06 -12.02
C ASP A 186 29.83 -20.86 -12.87
N VAL A 187 31.13 -20.53 -12.81
CA VAL A 187 31.71 -19.49 -13.67
C VAL A 187 31.87 -20.03 -15.08
N THR A 188 31.25 -19.34 -16.02
CA THR A 188 31.40 -19.58 -17.45
C THR A 188 32.44 -18.63 -18.04
N TYR A 189 33.18 -19.08 -19.05
CA TYR A 189 34.19 -18.28 -19.72
C TYR A 189 33.87 -18.22 -21.21
N THR A 190 33.84 -17.02 -21.79
CA THR A 190 33.62 -16.85 -23.24
C THR A 190 34.71 -17.55 -24.07
N ASN A 191 35.92 -17.67 -23.52
CA ASN A 191 36.98 -18.53 -24.02
C ASN A 191 37.36 -19.56 -22.94
N SER A 192 36.87 -20.80 -23.07
CA SER A 192 37.13 -21.87 -22.10
C SER A 192 38.59 -22.35 -22.09
N SER A 193 39.33 -22.14 -23.18
CA SER A 193 40.76 -22.46 -23.29
C SER A 193 41.66 -21.40 -22.66
N ASN A 194 41.14 -20.18 -22.41
CA ASN A 194 41.87 -19.11 -21.75
C ASN A 194 40.99 -18.41 -20.69
N LYS A 195 41.05 -18.93 -19.47
CA LYS A 195 40.27 -18.45 -18.32
C LYS A 195 40.89 -17.18 -17.76
N THR A 196 40.20 -16.06 -17.95
CA THR A 196 40.63 -14.76 -17.45
C THR A 196 39.48 -14.04 -16.77
N PHE A 197 39.79 -13.04 -15.96
CA PHE A 197 38.83 -12.21 -15.26
C PHE A 197 37.88 -11.47 -16.22
N SER A 198 38.39 -11.02 -17.38
CA SER A 198 37.59 -10.32 -18.39
C SER A 198 36.67 -11.24 -19.19
N THR A 199 36.99 -12.54 -19.28
CA THR A 199 36.18 -13.55 -19.97
C THR A 199 35.19 -14.27 -19.05
N ALA A 200 35.30 -14.08 -17.73
CA ALA A 200 34.50 -14.75 -16.72
C ALA A 200 33.11 -14.12 -16.52
N SER A 201 32.08 -14.96 -16.47
CA SER A 201 30.70 -14.54 -16.24
C SER A 201 29.83 -15.62 -15.60
N ILE A 202 28.76 -15.21 -14.92
CA ILE A 202 27.64 -16.08 -14.56
C ILE A 202 26.54 -15.84 -15.59
N SER A 203 26.09 -16.90 -16.27
CA SER A 203 25.18 -16.78 -17.40
C SER A 203 23.84 -17.45 -17.12
N GLY A 204 22.76 -16.89 -17.67
CA GLY A 204 21.42 -17.50 -17.67
C GLY A 204 20.71 -17.47 -16.31
N LEU A 205 20.99 -16.48 -15.45
CA LEU A 205 20.29 -16.34 -14.19
C LEU A 205 18.83 -15.92 -14.44
N ALA A 206 17.89 -16.63 -13.81
CA ALA A 206 16.49 -16.26 -13.84
C ALA A 206 16.23 -14.99 -13.00
N ASN A 207 15.21 -14.23 -13.36
CA ASN A 207 14.79 -12.99 -12.70
C ASN A 207 14.36 -13.14 -11.23
N THR A 208 14.10 -14.36 -10.77
CA THR A 208 13.81 -14.69 -9.37
C THR A 208 15.06 -14.96 -8.53
N VAL A 209 16.23 -15.08 -9.16
CA VAL A 209 17.49 -15.37 -8.48
C VAL A 209 18.09 -14.08 -7.93
N ASP A 210 18.41 -14.04 -6.64
CA ASP A 210 18.99 -12.87 -5.98
C ASP A 210 20.53 -12.94 -6.01
N PHE A 211 21.12 -12.39 -7.08
CA PHE A 211 22.56 -12.36 -7.25
C PHE A 211 23.21 -11.27 -6.40
N MET A 212 24.20 -11.68 -5.60
CA MET A 212 25.02 -10.81 -4.77
C MET A 212 26.49 -10.94 -5.13
N TYR A 213 27.23 -9.82 -5.04
CA TYR A 213 28.62 -9.75 -5.50
C TYR A 213 29.49 -8.85 -4.64
N TYR A 214 30.72 -9.29 -4.42
CA TYR A 214 31.80 -8.59 -3.75
C TYR A 214 33.10 -8.75 -4.54
N ARG A 215 33.90 -7.68 -4.58
CA ARG A 215 35.25 -7.67 -5.15
C ARG A 215 36.23 -7.05 -4.15
N LYS A 216 37.41 -7.65 -4.03
CA LYS A 216 38.56 -7.03 -3.37
C LYS A 216 39.83 -7.35 -4.16
N ASP A 217 40.59 -6.31 -4.47
CA ASP A 217 41.96 -6.46 -4.93
C ASP A 217 42.87 -6.29 -3.71
N MET A 218 43.76 -7.26 -3.45
CA MET A 218 44.69 -7.18 -2.33
C MET A 218 45.97 -7.99 -2.59
N GLN A 219 47.05 -7.57 -1.95
CA GLN A 219 48.23 -8.40 -1.80
C GLN A 219 47.98 -9.46 -0.73
N VAL A 220 48.32 -10.71 -1.04
CA VAL A 220 48.34 -11.79 -0.06
C VAL A 220 49.75 -11.83 0.52
N SER A 221 49.90 -11.65 1.83
CA SER A 221 51.20 -11.64 2.51
C SER A 221 51.59 -13.05 2.94
N GLY A 222 52.86 -13.41 2.74
CA GLY A 222 53.45 -14.67 3.24
C GLY A 222 53.61 -14.72 4.77
N ASN A 223 53.69 -13.56 5.42
CA ASN A 223 54.14 -13.43 6.81
C ASN A 223 53.03 -13.14 7.83
N GLN A 224 51.77 -13.06 7.41
CA GLN A 224 50.63 -12.76 8.28
C GLN A 224 49.34 -13.41 7.78
N THR A 225 48.34 -13.54 8.64
CA THR A 225 47.01 -14.02 8.25
C THR A 225 46.34 -13.03 7.31
N ASN A 226 45.83 -13.52 6.18
CA ASN A 226 45.13 -12.70 5.20
C ASN A 226 43.62 -12.84 5.37
N TYR A 227 42.92 -11.77 5.70
CA TYR A 227 41.45 -11.76 5.85
C TYR A 227 40.75 -11.17 4.62
N LEU A 228 39.78 -11.92 4.10
CA LEU A 228 38.82 -11.44 3.12
C LEU A 228 37.50 -11.08 3.82
N ASP A 229 37.36 -9.81 4.19
CA ASP A 229 36.16 -9.24 4.81
C ASP A 229 35.05 -9.00 3.78
N VAL A 230 34.18 -9.98 3.60
CA VAL A 230 33.16 -9.99 2.54
C VAL A 230 31.86 -9.39 3.06
N ILE A 231 31.35 -8.37 2.35
CA ILE A 231 29.95 -7.94 2.41
C ILE A 231 29.36 -8.16 1.03
N LEU A 232 28.47 -9.15 0.91
CA LEU A 232 27.82 -9.48 -0.35
C LEU A 232 26.76 -8.43 -0.68
N ARG A 233 26.95 -7.67 -1.77
CA ARG A 233 26.00 -6.63 -2.17
C ARG A 233 25.02 -7.12 -3.21
N HIS A 234 23.73 -6.92 -2.96
CA HIS A 234 22.66 -7.24 -3.91
C HIS A 234 22.84 -6.46 -5.21
N ARG A 235 22.58 -7.11 -6.35
CA ARG A 235 22.73 -6.50 -7.68
C ARG A 235 21.42 -6.30 -8.42
N LEU A 236 20.35 -6.89 -7.91
CA LEU A 236 18.98 -6.59 -8.32
C LEU A 236 18.36 -5.58 -7.34
N SER A 237 17.34 -4.85 -7.78
CA SER A 237 16.60 -3.96 -6.87
C SER A 237 15.56 -4.76 -6.09
N GLN A 238 15.21 -4.31 -4.90
CA GLN A 238 14.05 -4.81 -4.17
C GLN A 238 13.04 -3.68 -3.97
N ILE A 239 11.76 -3.93 -4.20
CA ILE A 239 10.70 -2.94 -3.98
C ILE A 239 9.64 -3.54 -3.06
N THR A 240 9.40 -2.89 -1.93
CA THR A 240 8.28 -3.22 -1.03
C THR A 240 7.17 -2.18 -1.23
N THR A 241 5.99 -2.62 -1.63
CA THR A 241 4.85 -1.73 -1.90
C THR A 241 3.91 -1.67 -0.70
N THR A 242 3.45 -0.48 -0.33
CA THR A 242 2.41 -0.26 0.69
C THR A 242 1.28 0.55 0.09
N ILE A 243 0.02 0.17 0.34
CA ILE A 243 -1.17 0.96 -0.01
C ILE A 243 -1.88 1.33 1.29
N ASP A 244 -2.10 2.62 1.48
CA ASP A 244 -2.71 3.24 2.66
C ASP A 244 -4.03 3.91 2.27
N ALA A 245 -5.14 3.30 2.70
CA ALA A 245 -6.50 3.80 2.50
C ALA A 245 -7.12 4.33 3.81
N SER A 246 -6.33 4.54 4.86
CA SER A 246 -6.82 4.94 6.19
C SER A 246 -7.71 6.19 6.18
N ALA A 247 -7.40 7.17 5.31
CA ALA A 247 -8.19 8.39 5.15
C ALA A 247 -9.64 8.14 4.66
N THR A 248 -9.89 7.01 3.99
CA THR A 248 -11.25 6.60 3.57
C THR A 248 -12.04 5.94 4.71
N GLY A 249 -11.32 5.48 5.73
CA GLY A 249 -11.76 4.61 6.82
C GLY A 249 -12.25 3.20 6.39
N TYR A 250 -12.19 2.87 5.10
CA TYR A 250 -12.57 1.56 4.57
C TYR A 250 -11.38 0.61 4.44
N ASN A 251 -11.65 -0.69 4.56
CA ASN A 251 -10.66 -1.74 4.35
C ASN A 251 -10.46 -2.03 2.86
N ILE A 252 -9.23 -2.39 2.49
CA ILE A 252 -8.85 -2.86 1.16
C ILE A 252 -9.08 -4.38 1.11
N THR A 253 -9.93 -4.86 0.20
CA THR A 253 -10.34 -6.28 0.15
C THR A 253 -9.87 -7.01 -1.10
N ALA A 254 -9.43 -6.28 -2.14
CA ALA A 254 -8.82 -6.86 -3.33
C ALA A 254 -7.85 -5.85 -3.97
N VAL A 255 -6.74 -6.34 -4.50
CA VAL A 255 -5.75 -5.56 -5.24
C VAL A 255 -5.18 -6.41 -6.37
N THR A 256 -5.08 -5.86 -7.57
CA THR A 256 -4.30 -6.43 -8.67
C THR A 256 -3.29 -5.39 -9.13
N ALA A 257 -2.00 -5.67 -8.96
CA ALA A 257 -0.95 -4.73 -9.31
C ALA A 257 0.31 -5.40 -9.87
N ASN A 258 1.07 -4.65 -10.66
CA ASN A 258 2.34 -5.08 -11.23
C ASN A 258 3.32 -3.91 -11.43
N ILE A 259 4.61 -4.25 -11.49
CA ILE A 259 5.70 -3.34 -11.85
C ILE A 259 6.25 -3.80 -13.20
N ASP A 260 6.43 -2.89 -14.16
CA ASP A 260 6.99 -3.23 -15.46
C ASP A 260 8.53 -3.28 -15.46
N SER A 261 9.12 -3.29 -16.65
CA SER A 261 10.59 -3.21 -16.84
C SER A 261 11.33 -4.36 -16.16
N HIS A 262 10.67 -5.51 -16.03
CA HIS A 262 11.21 -6.71 -15.39
C HIS A 262 11.66 -7.72 -16.43
N TYR A 263 12.97 -7.86 -16.60
CA TYR A 263 13.54 -8.79 -17.58
C TYR A 263 13.56 -10.21 -17.03
N PRO A 264 13.23 -11.24 -17.82
CA PRO A 264 13.09 -12.63 -17.36
C PRO A 264 14.42 -13.29 -16.99
N THR A 265 15.52 -12.82 -17.56
CA THR A 265 16.85 -13.38 -17.32
C THR A 265 17.92 -12.28 -17.33
N TYR A 266 19.09 -12.60 -16.79
CA TYR A 266 20.27 -11.74 -16.87
C TYR A 266 21.57 -12.55 -16.79
N ASN A 267 22.65 -11.96 -17.29
CA ASN A 267 24.02 -12.46 -17.14
C ASN A 267 24.81 -11.49 -16.26
N VAL A 268 25.89 -11.94 -15.65
CA VAL A 268 26.77 -11.10 -14.84
C VAL A 268 28.22 -11.31 -15.24
N PRO A 269 28.85 -10.37 -15.95
CA PRO A 269 30.30 -10.35 -16.10
C PRO A 269 30.97 -10.17 -14.72
N LEU A 270 31.89 -11.05 -14.34
CA LEU A 270 32.56 -10.96 -13.03
C LEU A 270 33.45 -9.71 -12.91
N SER A 271 33.87 -9.15 -14.05
CA SER A 271 34.65 -7.91 -14.13
C SER A 271 33.94 -6.69 -13.55
N THR A 272 32.62 -6.64 -13.69
CA THR A 272 31.79 -5.51 -13.25
C THR A 272 30.84 -5.87 -12.11
N GLY A 273 30.48 -7.16 -11.97
CA GLY A 273 29.44 -7.60 -11.03
C GLY A 273 28.06 -7.03 -11.33
N THR A 274 27.87 -6.38 -12.49
CA THR A 274 26.64 -5.69 -12.85
C THR A 274 25.76 -6.58 -13.74
N PRO A 275 24.46 -6.75 -13.41
CA PRO A 275 23.54 -7.53 -14.23
C PRO A 275 23.34 -6.92 -15.61
N ALA A 276 23.62 -7.72 -16.64
CA ALA A 276 23.27 -7.46 -18.03
C ALA A 276 21.95 -8.17 -18.34
N GLN A 277 20.85 -7.41 -18.43
CA GLN A 277 19.52 -7.94 -18.70
C GLN A 277 19.44 -8.62 -20.07
N THR A 278 18.71 -9.73 -20.15
CA THR A 278 18.47 -10.47 -21.40
C THR A 278 16.98 -10.79 -21.57
N GLY A 279 16.56 -10.98 -22.83
CA GLY A 279 15.15 -11.20 -23.18
C GLY A 279 14.33 -9.89 -23.26
N THR A 280 13.02 -10.03 -23.42
CA THR A 280 12.08 -8.91 -23.48
C THR A 280 11.56 -8.60 -22.08
N ALA A 281 11.59 -7.31 -21.70
CA ALA A 281 11.04 -6.88 -20.43
C ALA A 281 9.52 -7.15 -20.35
N GLY A 282 9.09 -7.75 -19.25
CA GLY A 282 7.70 -7.95 -18.90
C GLY A 282 7.35 -7.25 -17.58
N THR A 283 6.43 -7.85 -16.83
CA THR A 283 5.94 -7.34 -15.55
C THR A 283 6.22 -8.30 -14.41
N ALA A 284 6.56 -7.76 -13.24
CA ALA A 284 6.57 -8.48 -11.97
C ALA A 284 5.25 -8.24 -11.22
N ALA A 285 4.60 -9.31 -10.78
CA ALA A 285 3.37 -9.22 -10.00
C ALA A 285 3.66 -8.70 -8.58
N VAL A 286 2.76 -7.86 -8.05
CA VAL A 286 2.82 -7.35 -6.68
C VAL A 286 1.69 -7.98 -5.87
N THR A 287 2.05 -8.88 -4.96
CA THR A 287 1.08 -9.68 -4.19
C THR A 287 1.01 -9.21 -2.75
N PHE A 288 -0.21 -8.95 -2.28
CA PHE A 288 -0.50 -8.56 -0.90
C PHE A 288 -0.94 -9.79 -0.10
N PRO A 289 -0.10 -10.35 0.81
CA PRO A 289 -0.42 -11.56 1.55
C PRO A 289 -1.56 -11.38 2.57
N THR A 290 -1.83 -10.14 2.97
CA THR A 290 -2.89 -9.81 3.93
C THR A 290 -3.75 -8.70 3.37
N LEU A 291 -5.05 -8.95 3.32
CA LEU A 291 -6.11 -8.03 2.90
C LEU A 291 -7.13 -7.90 4.05
N GLY A 292 -8.11 -7.01 3.88
CA GLY A 292 -9.15 -6.76 4.89
C GLY A 292 -8.75 -5.70 5.94
N THR A 293 -7.68 -4.95 5.68
CA THR A 293 -7.19 -3.85 6.52
C THR A 293 -7.17 -2.54 5.72
N GLN A 294 -7.13 -1.40 6.41
CA GLN A 294 -7.01 -0.08 5.75
C GLN A 294 -5.62 0.16 5.15
N ILE A 295 -4.60 -0.53 5.67
CA ILE A 295 -3.21 -0.46 5.18
C ILE A 295 -2.78 -1.88 4.84
N VAL A 296 -2.31 -2.08 3.61
CA VAL A 296 -1.82 -3.37 3.11
C VAL A 296 -0.40 -3.23 2.61
N VAL A 297 0.44 -4.23 2.90
CA VAL A 297 1.86 -4.27 2.52
C VAL A 297 2.07 -5.50 1.64
N ALA A 298 2.71 -5.33 0.49
CA ALA A 298 3.01 -6.42 -0.43
C ALA A 298 4.23 -7.22 0.03
N ASN A 299 4.35 -8.45 -0.46
CA ASN A 299 5.63 -9.15 -0.43
C ASN A 299 6.69 -8.32 -1.19
N PRO A 300 7.95 -8.27 -0.71
CA PRO A 300 9.02 -7.63 -1.46
C PRO A 300 9.18 -8.24 -2.86
N VAL A 301 9.32 -7.39 -3.87
CA VAL A 301 9.52 -7.80 -5.25
C VAL A 301 10.97 -7.55 -5.65
N MET A 302 11.68 -8.61 -6.05
CA MET A 302 12.98 -8.47 -6.69
C MET A 302 12.78 -8.03 -8.14
N LEU A 303 13.43 -6.95 -8.55
CA LEU A 303 13.30 -6.38 -9.88
C LEU A 303 14.63 -6.43 -10.64
N ASN A 304 14.63 -7.25 -11.69
CA ASN A 304 15.63 -7.24 -12.74
C ASN A 304 15.33 -6.17 -13.78
N GLY A 305 15.62 -4.92 -13.43
CA GLY A 305 15.44 -3.77 -14.30
C GLY A 305 16.40 -2.63 -13.95
N ASN A 306 16.80 -1.88 -14.97
CA ASN A 306 17.50 -0.61 -14.86
C ASN A 306 16.76 0.39 -15.76
N THR A 307 15.96 1.27 -15.17
CA THR A 307 15.02 2.09 -15.94
C THR A 307 14.81 3.46 -15.30
N THR A 308 14.54 4.46 -16.12
CA THR A 308 14.06 5.80 -15.72
C THR A 308 12.59 6.01 -16.10
N THR A 309 11.99 5.06 -16.81
CA THR A 309 10.65 5.16 -17.37
C THR A 309 9.71 4.09 -16.82
N GLY A 310 10.10 3.43 -15.73
CA GLY A 310 9.34 2.33 -15.15
C GLY A 310 7.92 2.73 -14.78
N LYS A 311 7.03 1.74 -14.74
CA LYS A 311 5.60 1.93 -14.47
C LYS A 311 5.14 0.98 -13.39
N PHE A 312 4.29 1.50 -12.53
CA PHE A 312 3.47 0.69 -11.63
C PHE A 312 2.04 0.71 -12.15
N THR A 313 1.49 -0.46 -12.38
CA THR A 313 0.10 -0.65 -12.80
C THR A 313 -0.70 -1.13 -11.60
N LEU A 314 -1.71 -0.36 -11.20
CA LEU A 314 -2.74 -0.79 -10.26
C LEU A 314 -4.00 -1.12 -11.05
N SER A 315 -4.12 -2.34 -11.57
CA SER A 315 -5.21 -2.71 -12.48
C SER A 315 -6.59 -2.59 -11.81
N THR A 316 -6.69 -3.13 -10.60
CA THR A 316 -7.92 -3.08 -9.80
C THR A 316 -7.61 -2.90 -8.32
N ILE A 317 -8.49 -2.20 -7.62
CA ILE A 317 -8.52 -2.15 -6.17
C ILE A 317 -9.97 -2.10 -5.67
N THR A 318 -10.27 -2.85 -4.63
CA THR A 318 -11.56 -2.80 -3.92
C THR A 318 -11.34 -2.23 -2.53
N ILE A 319 -12.00 -1.11 -2.24
CA ILE A 319 -11.93 -0.37 -0.98
C ILE A 319 -13.37 -0.16 -0.50
N GLY A 320 -13.73 -0.82 0.61
CA GLY A 320 -15.10 -0.80 1.12
C GLY A 320 -16.11 -1.22 0.03
N PRO A 321 -17.13 -0.40 -0.27
CA PRO A 321 -18.16 -0.72 -1.27
C PRO A 321 -17.74 -0.43 -2.72
N LEU A 322 -16.55 0.14 -2.95
CA LEU A 322 -16.11 0.57 -4.28
C LEU A 322 -15.05 -0.38 -4.84
N THR A 323 -15.28 -0.83 -6.07
CA THR A 323 -14.24 -1.46 -6.90
C THR A 323 -13.87 -0.49 -8.00
N GLN A 324 -12.59 -0.18 -8.11
CA GLN A 324 -12.07 0.80 -9.05
C GLN A 324 -11.10 0.10 -10.01
N THR A 325 -11.28 0.37 -11.30
CA THR A 325 -10.39 -0.05 -12.38
C THR A 325 -9.58 1.15 -12.84
N VAL A 326 -8.26 1.00 -12.97
CA VAL A 326 -7.39 2.10 -13.41
C VAL A 326 -7.04 1.92 -14.88
N SER A 327 -7.09 3.01 -15.63
CA SER A 327 -6.61 3.09 -17.02
C SER A 327 -5.08 2.90 -17.07
N SER A 328 -4.66 1.63 -17.10
CA SER A 328 -3.36 1.04 -17.47
C SER A 328 -2.03 1.57 -16.90
N THR A 329 -1.97 2.66 -16.12
CA THR A 329 -0.78 3.00 -15.31
C THR A 329 -1.18 3.85 -14.11
N ALA A 330 -0.90 3.40 -12.89
CA ALA A 330 -1.03 4.26 -11.71
C ALA A 330 0.16 5.21 -11.62
N LEU A 331 1.38 4.72 -11.88
CA LEU A 331 2.60 5.53 -11.93
C LEU A 331 3.38 5.28 -13.22
N THR A 332 4.05 6.33 -13.67
CA THR A 332 4.98 6.31 -14.80
C THR A 332 6.19 7.18 -14.47
N GLY A 333 7.34 6.86 -15.07
CA GLY A 333 8.59 7.60 -14.85
C GLY A 333 9.34 7.17 -13.59
N LEU A 334 9.13 5.92 -13.13
CA LEU A 334 9.85 5.37 -12.00
C LEU A 334 11.31 5.14 -12.39
N LYS A 335 12.22 5.84 -11.70
CA LYS A 335 13.65 5.57 -11.76
C LYS A 335 13.99 4.46 -10.78
N ILE A 336 14.42 3.32 -11.32
CA ILE A 336 14.81 2.13 -10.58
C ILE A 336 16.24 1.80 -10.98
N THR A 337 17.14 1.97 -10.00
CA THR A 337 18.57 1.68 -10.15
C THR A 337 18.89 0.34 -9.49
N PRO A 338 19.53 -0.61 -10.19
CA PRO A 338 19.92 -1.92 -9.64
C PRO A 338 20.71 -1.82 -8.34
N GLY A 339 20.53 -2.82 -7.47
CA GLY A 339 21.24 -2.91 -6.19
C GLY A 339 20.66 -2.06 -5.06
N ILE A 340 19.64 -1.24 -5.33
CA ILE A 340 18.96 -0.40 -4.33
C ILE A 340 17.67 -1.07 -3.84
N MET A 341 17.43 -0.97 -2.53
CA MET A 341 16.15 -1.31 -1.92
C MET A 341 15.24 -0.07 -1.88
N TYR A 342 13.97 -0.21 -2.26
CA TYR A 342 12.99 0.86 -2.27
C TYR A 342 11.73 0.51 -1.49
N ASN A 343 11.16 1.52 -0.84
CA ASN A 343 9.77 1.52 -0.39
C ASN A 343 8.93 2.31 -1.39
N LEU A 344 7.87 1.69 -1.92
CA LEU A 344 6.87 2.34 -2.75
C LEU A 344 5.57 2.49 -1.94
N LYS A 345 5.26 3.70 -1.47
CA LYS A 345 4.05 3.98 -0.71
C LYS A 345 3.01 4.66 -1.60
N PHE A 346 1.78 4.14 -1.56
CA PHE A 346 0.58 4.75 -2.12
C PHE A 346 -0.33 5.20 -0.99
N THR A 347 -0.80 6.45 -1.02
CA THR A 347 -1.79 6.98 -0.09
C THR A 347 -3.01 7.46 -0.86
N LEU A 348 -4.18 6.91 -0.51
CA LEU A 348 -5.47 7.29 -1.07
C LEU A 348 -6.08 8.43 -0.26
N SER A 349 -6.38 9.54 -0.92
CA SER A 349 -7.10 10.68 -0.36
C SER A 349 -8.50 10.77 -0.98
N PRO A 350 -9.59 10.62 -0.20
CA PRO A 350 -10.95 10.71 -0.72
C PRO A 350 -11.36 12.17 -0.97
N ALA A 351 -12.13 12.40 -2.04
CA ALA A 351 -12.68 13.72 -2.36
C ALA A 351 -13.84 14.12 -1.43
N ASP A 352 -14.56 13.14 -0.88
CA ASP A 352 -15.68 13.35 0.03
C ASP A 352 -15.17 13.71 1.43
N VAL A 353 -15.66 14.81 1.99
CA VAL A 353 -15.11 15.43 3.20
C VAL A 353 -16.17 16.26 3.93
N TYR A 354 -16.01 16.45 5.24
CA TYR A 354 -16.73 17.49 5.97
C TYR A 354 -16.12 18.86 5.76
N LEU A 355 -16.99 19.87 5.72
CA LEU A 355 -16.64 21.27 5.58
C LEU A 355 -17.23 21.99 6.79
N ASP A 356 -16.38 22.37 7.75
CA ASP A 356 -16.84 22.95 9.01
C ASP A 356 -17.47 24.33 8.84
N ASN A 357 -17.07 25.06 7.79
CA ASN A 357 -17.69 26.31 7.40
C ASN A 357 -17.64 26.47 5.88
N TYR A 358 -18.74 26.14 5.21
CA TYR A 358 -18.95 26.42 3.79
C TYR A 358 -20.12 27.40 3.66
N ASN A 359 -19.86 28.62 3.20
CA ASN A 359 -20.87 29.68 3.09
C ASN A 359 -21.69 29.88 4.39
N GLY A 360 -21.03 29.79 5.55
CA GLY A 360 -21.66 29.99 6.86
C GLY A 360 -22.40 28.76 7.42
N GLN A 361 -22.28 27.58 6.79
CA GLN A 361 -22.94 26.35 7.22
C GLN A 361 -21.93 25.21 7.43
N LYS A 362 -22.21 24.33 8.40
CA LYS A 362 -21.57 23.02 8.44
C LYS A 362 -22.11 22.18 7.29
N ALA A 363 -21.22 21.64 6.47
CA ALA A 363 -21.58 20.95 5.25
C ALA A 363 -20.80 19.65 5.07
N ALA A 364 -21.27 18.80 4.16
CA ALA A 364 -20.54 17.64 3.67
C ALA A 364 -20.47 17.71 2.15
N ARG A 365 -19.27 17.52 1.59
CA ARG A 365 -19.12 17.29 0.16
C ARG A 365 -19.23 15.80 -0.08
N ILE A 366 -20.24 15.38 -0.82
CA ILE A 366 -20.45 14.00 -1.26
C ILE A 366 -20.68 14.02 -2.76
N ASN A 367 -19.87 13.25 -3.49
CA ASN A 367 -19.95 13.14 -4.95
C ASN A 367 -19.88 14.51 -5.67
N GLY A 368 -18.97 15.37 -5.22
CA GLY A 368 -18.78 16.71 -5.77
C GLY A 368 -19.86 17.74 -5.40
N LYS A 369 -20.93 17.33 -4.73
CA LYS A 369 -22.02 18.20 -4.29
C LYS A 369 -21.91 18.51 -2.80
N VAL A 370 -22.15 19.77 -2.42
CA VAL A 370 -22.02 20.23 -1.04
C VAL A 370 -23.40 20.37 -0.40
N TRP A 371 -23.66 19.55 0.61
CA TRP A 371 -24.93 19.47 1.33
C TRP A 371 -24.80 20.07 2.72
N MET A 372 -25.81 20.80 3.19
CA MET A 372 -25.87 21.17 4.60
C MET A 372 -25.93 19.92 5.50
N ARG A 373 -25.35 19.99 6.69
CA ARG A 373 -25.43 18.90 7.68
C ARG A 373 -26.61 19.01 8.64
N TYR A 374 -27.32 20.14 8.63
CA TYR A 374 -28.55 20.35 9.38
C TYR A 374 -29.76 20.54 8.47
N ASN A 375 -30.93 20.15 8.97
CA ASN A 375 -32.20 20.57 8.38
C ASN A 375 -32.36 22.08 8.53
N LEU A 376 -33.04 22.71 7.58
CA LEU A 376 -33.32 24.13 7.68
C LEU A 376 -34.18 24.42 8.91
N GLY A 377 -33.71 25.28 9.81
CA GLY A 377 -34.36 25.60 11.08
C GLY A 377 -34.05 24.65 12.25
N ALA A 378 -33.07 23.75 12.11
CA ALA A 378 -32.57 22.94 13.23
C ALA A 378 -31.53 23.69 14.08
N ASP A 379 -31.31 23.21 15.30
CA ASP A 379 -30.27 23.70 16.21
C ASP A 379 -28.88 23.29 15.71
N ASN A 380 -28.07 24.28 15.34
CA ASN A 380 -26.73 24.09 14.79
C ASN A 380 -25.62 24.01 15.86
N SER A 381 -25.97 24.15 17.15
CA SER A 381 -25.04 23.98 18.26
C SER A 381 -24.82 22.51 18.62
N ILE A 382 -25.73 21.63 18.19
CA ILE A 382 -25.72 20.19 18.49
C ILE A 382 -24.97 19.41 17.39
N ASN A 383 -24.33 18.29 17.73
CA ASN A 383 -23.72 17.40 16.74
C ASN A 383 -24.78 16.85 15.77
N PRO A 384 -24.70 17.09 14.44
CA PRO A 384 -25.72 16.64 13.48
C PRO A 384 -25.71 15.13 13.26
N ASP A 385 -24.64 14.45 13.67
CA ASP A 385 -24.42 13.01 13.47
C ASP A 385 -24.63 12.19 14.73
N GLN A 386 -25.06 12.80 15.83
CA GLN A 386 -25.20 12.08 17.10
C GLN A 386 -26.24 10.96 17.00
N ASP A 387 -26.03 9.91 17.80
CA ASP A 387 -26.93 8.78 17.92
C ASP A 387 -27.16 8.52 19.42
N PRO A 388 -28.41 8.59 19.92
CA PRO A 388 -29.66 8.81 19.18
C PRO A 388 -29.86 10.27 18.73
N ILE A 389 -30.70 10.44 17.72
CA ILE A 389 -31.14 11.75 17.24
C ILE A 389 -32.06 12.40 18.28
N VAL A 390 -32.03 13.73 18.35
CA VAL A 390 -32.81 14.53 19.31
C VAL A 390 -33.68 15.55 18.59
N SER A 391 -34.70 16.06 19.28
CA SER A 391 -35.68 17.00 18.74
C SER A 391 -35.08 18.25 18.10
N GLY A 392 -33.98 18.79 18.67
CA GLY A 392 -33.26 19.95 18.14
C GLY A 392 -32.75 19.77 16.70
N LEU A 393 -32.57 18.53 16.23
CA LEU A 393 -32.11 18.24 14.87
C LEU A 393 -33.24 18.18 13.83
N HIS A 394 -34.52 18.22 14.24
CA HIS A 394 -35.63 17.96 13.31
C HIS A 394 -35.92 19.13 12.35
N GLY A 395 -35.70 20.41 12.69
CA GLY A 395 -35.87 21.53 11.75
C GLY A 395 -37.32 21.86 11.36
N GLY A 396 -37.54 22.84 10.49
CA GLY A 396 -38.87 23.36 10.15
C GLY A 396 -39.61 22.60 9.06
N TYR A 397 -40.93 22.74 9.03
CA TYR A 397 -41.80 22.26 7.96
C TYR A 397 -42.14 23.39 6.98
N TYR A 398 -42.02 23.11 5.70
CA TYR A 398 -42.25 24.07 4.61
C TYR A 398 -43.21 23.48 3.58
N GLN A 399 -44.06 24.34 3.03
CA GLN A 399 -44.91 23.99 1.88
C GLN A 399 -44.18 24.25 0.57
N PHE A 400 -44.49 23.48 -0.47
CA PHE A 400 -43.86 23.66 -1.78
C PHE A 400 -44.00 25.11 -2.28
N GLY A 401 -42.90 25.68 -2.77
CA GLY A 401 -42.89 27.03 -3.33
C GLY A 401 -43.04 28.17 -2.33
N ARG A 402 -42.85 27.93 -1.02
CA ARG A 402 -42.97 28.96 0.03
C ARG A 402 -41.65 29.14 0.81
N SER A 403 -41.35 30.38 1.20
CA SER A 403 -40.12 30.75 1.91
C SER A 403 -40.24 30.75 3.43
N VAL A 404 -41.46 30.65 3.97
CA VAL A 404 -41.72 30.74 5.41
C VAL A 404 -42.16 29.38 5.95
N SER A 405 -41.62 29.02 7.11
CA SER A 405 -42.00 27.79 7.82
C SER A 405 -43.43 27.84 8.35
N VAL A 406 -44.14 26.73 8.22
CA VAL A 406 -45.50 26.54 8.72
C VAL A 406 -45.55 25.82 10.06
N ALA A 407 -44.44 25.21 10.51
CA ALA A 407 -44.30 24.57 11.82
C ALA A 407 -42.83 24.31 12.15
N ASN A 408 -42.48 24.24 13.44
CA ASN A 408 -41.13 23.88 13.89
C ASN A 408 -40.96 22.37 14.07
N GLY A 409 -39.73 21.94 14.37
CA GLY A 409 -39.30 20.55 14.60
C GLY A 409 -40.29 19.68 15.36
N THR A 410 -40.75 20.19 16.49
CA THR A 410 -41.51 19.49 17.52
C THR A 410 -43.02 19.69 17.42
N GLU A 411 -43.48 20.56 16.56
CA GLU A 411 -44.90 20.93 16.49
C GLU A 411 -45.74 19.84 15.82
N THR A 412 -46.98 19.73 16.28
CA THR A 412 -48.02 18.83 15.74
C THR A 412 -49.19 19.61 15.14
N SER A 413 -49.06 20.94 15.02
CA SER A 413 -50.02 21.83 14.38
C SER A 413 -49.32 22.86 13.49
N LEU A 414 -50.03 23.37 12.49
CA LEU A 414 -49.52 24.42 11.59
C LEU A 414 -49.90 25.82 12.09
N ASN A 415 -49.00 26.78 11.87
CA ASN A 415 -49.20 28.20 12.19
C ASN A 415 -49.98 28.94 11.07
N SER A 416 -50.18 30.25 11.24
CA SER A 416 -50.93 31.11 10.32
C SER A 416 -50.28 31.29 8.93
N ASN A 417 -49.05 30.84 8.73
CA ASN A 417 -48.38 30.89 7.42
C ASN A 417 -48.87 29.77 6.48
N PHE A 418 -49.64 28.79 6.98
CA PHE A 418 -50.19 27.75 6.14
C PHE A 418 -51.09 28.34 5.04
N ASN A 419 -50.79 27.97 3.80
CA ASN A 419 -51.59 28.37 2.65
C ASN A 419 -52.19 27.12 1.99
N GLY A 420 -53.52 27.06 1.97
CA GLY A 420 -54.27 25.98 1.30
C GLY A 420 -54.19 26.04 -0.22
N ASN A 421 -53.61 27.08 -0.81
CA ASN A 421 -53.48 27.23 -2.26
C ASN A 421 -52.11 26.73 -2.75
N PRO A 422 -52.10 25.81 -3.74
CA PRO A 422 -50.89 25.32 -4.39
C PRO A 422 -50.03 26.47 -4.94
N ALA A 423 -48.71 26.34 -4.86
CA ALA A 423 -47.77 27.29 -5.47
C ALA A 423 -47.49 26.94 -6.95
N ASP A 424 -46.89 27.89 -7.67
CA ASP A 424 -46.41 27.66 -9.04
C ASP A 424 -45.29 26.61 -9.09
N ALA A 425 -45.17 25.88 -10.19
CA ALA A 425 -44.19 24.80 -10.32
C ALA A 425 -42.73 25.31 -10.23
N ASN A 426 -42.46 26.49 -10.77
CA ASN A 426 -41.15 27.13 -10.75
C ASN A 426 -40.91 27.99 -9.50
N ALA A 427 -41.78 27.87 -8.47
CA ALA A 427 -41.75 28.77 -7.34
C ALA A 427 -40.42 28.73 -6.58
N TRP A 428 -39.76 27.58 -6.43
CA TRP A 428 -38.43 27.45 -5.79
C TRP A 428 -37.26 27.42 -6.79
N ASN A 429 -37.48 26.88 -7.98
CA ASN A 429 -36.47 26.75 -9.03
C ASN A 429 -37.01 27.34 -10.33
N SER A 430 -36.48 28.49 -10.75
CA SER A 430 -36.81 29.12 -12.03
C SER A 430 -35.96 28.61 -13.20
N GLY A 431 -34.96 27.77 -12.91
CA GLY A 431 -34.07 27.13 -13.88
C GLY A 431 -34.56 25.75 -14.29
N THR A 432 -33.61 24.85 -14.54
CA THR A 432 -33.89 23.45 -14.91
C THR A 432 -33.44 22.48 -13.83
N GLU A 433 -33.70 21.20 -14.04
CA GLU A 433 -33.25 20.11 -13.17
C GLU A 433 -31.70 20.00 -13.13
N THR A 434 -31.02 20.30 -14.23
CA THR A 434 -29.55 20.21 -14.34
C THR A 434 -28.85 21.56 -14.15
N ALA A 435 -29.57 22.67 -14.32
CA ALA A 435 -29.10 24.03 -14.08
C ALA A 435 -30.14 24.80 -13.24
N PRO A 436 -30.31 24.43 -11.96
CA PRO A 436 -31.29 25.03 -11.07
C PRO A 436 -30.93 26.48 -10.73
N VAL A 437 -31.94 27.34 -10.66
CA VAL A 437 -31.81 28.76 -10.31
C VAL A 437 -32.72 29.06 -9.13
N LYS A 438 -32.12 29.42 -8.00
CA LYS A 438 -32.82 29.78 -6.76
C LYS A 438 -33.69 31.02 -6.96
N THR A 439 -34.92 31.00 -6.45
CA THR A 439 -35.83 32.16 -6.42
C THR A 439 -35.91 32.79 -5.02
N ALA A 440 -36.68 33.86 -4.88
CA ALA A 440 -37.01 34.47 -3.59
C ALA A 440 -37.89 33.59 -2.68
N ASN A 441 -38.61 32.60 -3.22
CA ASN A 441 -39.43 31.70 -2.41
C ASN A 441 -38.63 30.52 -1.84
N ASP A 442 -37.41 30.28 -2.30
CA ASP A 442 -36.54 29.23 -1.77
C ASP A 442 -35.99 29.67 -0.39
N PRO A 443 -36.36 28.98 0.70
CA PRO A 443 -36.03 29.39 2.07
C PRO A 443 -34.59 29.11 2.48
N CYS A 444 -33.80 28.41 1.66
CA CYS A 444 -32.41 28.11 2.01
C CYS A 444 -31.58 29.40 2.15
N PRO A 445 -30.49 29.39 2.93
CA PRO A 445 -29.65 30.57 3.12
C PRO A 445 -28.95 31.01 1.82
N GLN A 446 -28.30 32.16 1.86
CA GLN A 446 -27.48 32.67 0.75
C GLN A 446 -26.46 31.61 0.31
N ASN A 447 -26.24 31.49 -1.01
CA ASN A 447 -25.38 30.49 -1.65
C ASN A 447 -25.83 29.02 -1.47
N TYR A 448 -27.04 28.82 -0.94
CA TYR A 448 -27.71 27.53 -0.85
C TYR A 448 -29.09 27.59 -1.51
N ARG A 449 -29.60 26.43 -1.90
CA ARG A 449 -30.94 26.24 -2.46
C ARG A 449 -31.50 24.88 -2.07
N ILE A 450 -32.78 24.67 -2.33
CA ILE A 450 -33.39 23.35 -2.24
C ILE A 450 -32.83 22.48 -3.39
N PRO A 451 -32.35 21.27 -3.07
CA PRO A 451 -31.81 20.35 -4.07
C PRO A 451 -32.87 19.89 -5.06
N THR A 452 -32.42 19.58 -6.26
CA THR A 452 -33.25 18.93 -7.28
C THR A 452 -33.42 17.44 -6.98
N GLN A 453 -34.35 16.78 -7.68
CA GLN A 453 -34.52 15.33 -7.61
C GLN A 453 -33.24 14.58 -8.00
N THR A 454 -32.59 15.00 -9.08
CA THR A 454 -31.38 14.41 -9.63
C THR A 454 -30.22 14.51 -8.64
N GLU A 455 -30.12 15.61 -7.91
CA GLU A 455 -29.10 15.78 -6.88
C GLU A 455 -29.36 14.86 -5.67
N PHE A 456 -30.60 14.75 -5.21
CA PHE A 456 -30.94 13.81 -4.14
C PHE A 456 -30.72 12.35 -4.57
N GLN A 457 -31.02 12.00 -5.82
CA GLN A 457 -30.75 10.67 -6.36
C GLN A 457 -29.24 10.40 -6.41
N GLY A 458 -28.45 11.38 -6.89
CA GLY A 458 -26.99 11.30 -6.88
C GLY A 458 -26.40 11.15 -5.47
N LEU A 459 -27.02 11.75 -4.45
CA LEU A 459 -26.65 11.53 -3.05
C LEU A 459 -26.91 10.07 -2.61
N LEU A 460 -28.07 9.50 -2.96
CA LEU A 460 -28.37 8.10 -2.64
C LEU A 460 -27.42 7.14 -3.34
N ASP A 461 -27.15 7.37 -4.63
CA ASP A 461 -26.28 6.50 -5.42
C ASP A 461 -24.84 6.53 -4.90
N ALA A 462 -24.40 7.66 -4.35
CA ALA A 462 -23.07 7.85 -3.78
C ALA A 462 -22.91 7.37 -2.33
N THR A 463 -23.98 6.90 -1.68
CA THR A 463 -23.96 6.56 -0.24
C THR A 463 -24.42 5.13 0.04
N VAL A 464 -23.95 4.59 1.16
CA VAL A 464 -24.49 3.38 1.79
C VAL A 464 -25.51 3.83 2.84
N GLN A 465 -26.70 3.24 2.79
CA GLN A 465 -27.81 3.60 3.66
C GLN A 465 -27.79 2.76 4.93
N SER A 466 -28.00 3.40 6.08
CA SER A 466 -28.30 2.72 7.34
C SER A 466 -29.34 3.52 8.14
N ASN A 467 -29.72 2.99 9.30
CA ASN A 467 -30.72 3.57 10.19
C ASN A 467 -30.14 3.73 11.59
N VAL A 468 -30.61 4.75 12.29
CA VAL A 468 -30.41 4.92 13.74
C VAL A 468 -31.76 5.14 14.43
N GLY A 469 -31.79 4.95 15.74
CA GLY A 469 -32.97 5.14 16.59
C GLY A 469 -34.11 4.14 16.39
N THR A 470 -35.22 4.41 17.06
CA THR A 470 -36.40 3.53 17.07
C THR A 470 -37.36 3.91 15.96
N TRP A 471 -37.61 3.01 14.99
CA TRP A 471 -38.51 3.27 13.87
C TRP A 471 -39.96 2.93 14.19
N SER A 472 -40.63 3.81 14.92
CA SER A 472 -42.05 3.69 15.27
C SER A 472 -42.73 5.06 15.28
N THR A 473 -44.00 5.07 14.87
CA THR A 473 -44.81 6.30 14.89
C THR A 473 -45.05 6.78 16.32
N SER A 474 -44.64 8.00 16.62
CA SER A 474 -45.04 8.73 17.84
C SER A 474 -44.65 10.21 17.74
N ASP A 475 -45.50 11.11 18.24
CA ASP A 475 -45.25 12.55 18.31
C ASP A 475 -44.05 12.92 19.19
N THR A 476 -43.62 12.01 20.06
CA THR A 476 -42.45 12.20 20.93
C THR A 476 -41.21 11.44 20.47
N ASN A 477 -41.29 10.70 19.35
CA ASN A 477 -40.15 9.92 18.85
C ASN A 477 -39.26 10.75 17.92
N TYR A 478 -38.21 11.32 18.49
CA TYR A 478 -37.19 12.08 17.75
C TYR A 478 -35.94 11.27 17.39
N SER A 479 -35.89 10.00 17.79
CA SER A 479 -34.67 9.19 17.74
C SER A 479 -34.32 8.66 16.35
N ALA A 480 -35.33 8.43 15.50
CA ALA A 480 -35.14 7.77 14.20
C ALA A 480 -34.57 8.71 13.13
N ALA A 481 -33.60 8.21 12.36
CA ALA A 481 -33.12 8.87 11.16
C ALA A 481 -32.55 7.90 10.13
N LYS A 482 -32.54 8.33 8.87
CA LYS A 482 -31.72 7.75 7.82
C LYS A 482 -30.31 8.30 7.88
N VAL A 483 -29.32 7.42 7.77
CA VAL A 483 -27.91 7.79 7.65
C VAL A 483 -27.43 7.43 6.25
N LEU A 484 -26.94 8.41 5.52
CA LEU A 484 -26.38 8.28 4.18
C LEU A 484 -24.86 8.47 4.27
N THR A 485 -24.12 7.36 4.38
CA THR A 485 -22.65 7.38 4.53
C THR A 485 -21.97 7.31 3.17
N SER A 486 -21.01 8.19 2.88
CA SER A 486 -20.30 8.20 1.60
C SER A 486 -19.65 6.85 1.31
N LYS A 487 -19.84 6.34 0.09
CA LYS A 487 -19.13 5.15 -0.41
C LYS A 487 -17.62 5.37 -0.55
N LYS A 488 -17.16 6.63 -0.59
CA LYS A 488 -15.76 7.03 -0.79
C LYS A 488 -15.03 7.32 0.52
N ASN A 489 -15.76 7.75 1.55
CA ASN A 489 -15.21 8.07 2.86
C ASN A 489 -16.23 7.73 3.95
N ASN A 490 -15.99 6.66 4.71
CA ASN A 490 -16.93 6.21 5.74
C ASN A 490 -17.06 7.18 6.92
N ASN A 491 -16.14 8.15 7.02
CA ASN A 491 -16.16 9.19 8.05
C ASN A 491 -17.07 10.36 7.67
N VAL A 492 -17.65 10.35 6.47
CA VAL A 492 -18.51 11.42 5.93
C VAL A 492 -19.91 10.88 5.69
N LYS A 493 -20.90 11.48 6.36
CA LYS A 493 -22.31 11.09 6.25
C LYS A 493 -23.25 12.29 6.29
N ILE A 494 -24.46 12.09 5.77
CA ILE A 494 -25.60 12.98 5.95
C ILE A 494 -26.66 12.22 6.75
N VAL A 495 -27.13 12.83 7.85
CA VAL A 495 -28.19 12.26 8.69
C VAL A 495 -29.49 13.03 8.45
N LEU A 496 -30.55 12.29 8.14
CA LEU A 496 -31.87 12.78 7.79
C LEU A 496 -32.91 12.28 8.80
N PRO A 497 -33.28 13.11 9.81
CA PRO A 497 -34.29 12.76 10.79
C PRO A 497 -35.64 12.33 10.20
N ALA A 498 -36.26 11.34 10.83
CA ALA A 498 -37.60 10.83 10.50
C ALA A 498 -38.68 11.72 11.13
N GLN A 499 -38.78 12.94 10.63
CA GLN A 499 -39.66 13.97 11.19
C GLN A 499 -41.15 13.76 10.85
N GLY A 500 -41.46 13.03 9.77
CA GLY A 500 -42.83 12.94 9.24
C GLY A 500 -43.18 14.13 8.33
N ALA A 501 -44.47 14.42 8.19
CA ALA A 501 -44.99 15.50 7.36
C ALA A 501 -46.38 15.94 7.83
N PHE A 502 -46.83 17.11 7.39
CA PHE A 502 -48.25 17.45 7.41
C PHE A 502 -48.89 17.14 6.06
N GLY A 503 -50.05 16.50 6.11
CA GLY A 503 -50.86 16.16 4.96
C GLY A 503 -51.80 17.31 4.57
N ALA A 504 -52.38 17.20 3.38
CA ALA A 504 -53.42 18.09 2.87
C ALA A 504 -54.67 17.27 2.51
N ARG A 505 -55.86 17.85 2.70
CA ARG A 505 -57.16 17.23 2.38
C ARG A 505 -58.17 18.25 1.86
N GLY A 506 -59.09 17.78 1.02
CA GLY A 506 -60.11 18.60 0.35
C GLY A 506 -60.27 18.20 -1.13
N ASN A 507 -61.39 18.59 -1.75
CA ASN A 507 -61.70 18.30 -3.16
C ASN A 507 -61.26 19.42 -4.13
N GLY A 508 -60.58 20.45 -3.61
CA GLY A 508 -60.10 21.60 -4.37
C GLY A 508 -59.41 22.61 -3.45
N ALA A 509 -58.66 23.53 -4.04
CA ALA A 509 -58.07 24.64 -3.28
C ALA A 509 -59.18 25.61 -2.80
N PRO A 510 -59.05 26.21 -1.60
CA PRO A 510 -57.97 25.99 -0.64
C PRO A 510 -58.11 24.66 0.12
N TYR A 511 -57.02 23.90 0.16
CA TYR A 511 -56.95 22.67 0.93
C TYR A 511 -56.77 22.95 2.43
N THR A 512 -57.21 22.01 3.27
CA THR A 512 -56.96 22.03 4.72
C THR A 512 -55.85 21.06 5.08
N TRP A 513 -55.12 21.33 6.16
CA TRP A 513 -54.06 20.44 6.63
C TRP A 513 -54.59 19.33 7.55
N TRP A 514 -53.80 18.29 7.71
CA TRP A 514 -53.95 17.29 8.77
C TRP A 514 -52.58 16.75 9.19
N TRP A 515 -52.39 16.49 10.49
CA TRP A 515 -51.17 15.88 10.99
C TRP A 515 -51.15 14.39 10.62
N THR A 516 -50.13 13.94 9.88
CA THR A 516 -50.11 12.53 9.42
C THR A 516 -49.68 11.55 10.49
N ASN A 517 -49.16 12.04 11.63
CA ASN A 517 -48.59 11.25 12.71
C ASN A 517 -47.61 10.19 12.17
N GLN A 518 -46.58 10.63 11.46
CA GLN A 518 -45.54 9.77 10.86
C GLN A 518 -44.15 10.07 11.43
N ARG A 519 -44.08 10.85 12.50
CA ARG A 519 -42.84 11.14 13.22
C ARG A 519 -42.29 9.85 13.81
N GLY A 520 -40.98 9.65 13.65
CA GLY A 520 -40.30 8.43 14.08
C GLY A 520 -40.41 7.27 13.09
N SER A 521 -41.22 7.37 12.04
CA SER A 521 -41.40 6.29 11.05
C SER A 521 -41.21 6.71 9.60
N ARG A 522 -41.21 8.02 9.29
CA ARG A 522 -41.03 8.54 7.93
C ARG A 522 -40.07 9.72 7.87
N VAL A 523 -39.10 9.62 6.97
CA VAL A 523 -38.19 10.70 6.55
C VAL A 523 -38.82 11.32 5.30
N SER A 524 -39.06 12.64 5.26
CA SER A 524 -39.67 13.28 4.08
C SER A 524 -39.10 14.66 3.82
N TYR A 525 -38.45 14.84 2.67
CA TYR A 525 -37.71 16.06 2.33
C TYR A 525 -38.11 16.56 0.96
N TRP A 526 -38.35 17.87 0.86
CA TRP A 526 -38.64 18.48 -0.43
C TRP A 526 -37.44 18.45 -1.37
N THR A 527 -37.74 18.27 -2.66
CA THR A 527 -36.86 18.73 -3.75
C THR A 527 -37.49 19.97 -4.39
N SER A 528 -36.71 20.71 -5.17
CA SER A 528 -37.17 21.86 -5.94
C SER A 528 -37.78 21.50 -7.30
N THR A 529 -37.89 20.20 -7.59
CA THR A 529 -38.37 19.68 -8.87
C THR A 529 -39.89 19.61 -8.90
N SER A 530 -40.50 20.35 -9.83
CA SER A 530 -41.91 20.21 -10.20
C SER A 530 -42.03 20.25 -11.73
N THR A 531 -42.82 19.34 -12.30
CA THR A 531 -43.03 19.26 -13.76
C THR A 531 -44.44 19.70 -14.16
N SER A 532 -44.69 19.76 -15.47
CA SER A 532 -46.01 20.09 -16.02
C SER A 532 -47.09 19.16 -15.44
N GLY A 533 -48.21 19.74 -15.00
CA GLY A 533 -49.33 18.98 -14.43
C GLY A 533 -49.38 18.94 -12.89
N ASN A 534 -48.58 19.74 -12.16
CA ASN A 534 -48.49 19.77 -10.69
C ASN A 534 -47.76 18.59 -10.05
N ASN A 535 -47.03 17.82 -10.83
CA ASN A 535 -46.17 16.77 -10.30
C ASN A 535 -45.06 17.40 -9.47
N THR A 536 -44.82 16.86 -8.28
CA THR A 536 -43.76 17.30 -7.37
C THR A 536 -42.88 16.12 -7.01
N SER A 537 -41.61 16.40 -6.73
CA SER A 537 -40.69 15.39 -6.22
C SER A 537 -40.31 15.67 -4.77
N TYR A 538 -40.05 14.59 -4.04
CA TYR A 538 -39.54 14.63 -2.68
C TYR A 538 -38.75 13.37 -2.40
N PHE A 539 -37.78 13.46 -1.50
CA PHE A 539 -37.10 12.31 -0.94
C PHE A 539 -37.92 11.71 0.19
N GLU A 540 -37.98 10.39 0.27
CA GLU A 540 -38.65 9.67 1.34
C GLU A 540 -37.81 8.50 1.84
N GLY A 541 -37.87 8.22 3.13
CA GLY A 541 -37.26 7.05 3.74
C GLY A 541 -38.11 6.45 4.85
N SER A 542 -38.00 5.13 4.99
CA SER A 542 -38.62 4.28 6.01
C SER A 542 -37.56 3.37 6.63
N SER A 543 -37.85 2.54 7.64
CA SER A 543 -36.84 1.62 8.17
C SER A 543 -36.22 0.68 7.12
N THR A 544 -36.90 0.42 6.00
CA THR A 544 -36.46 -0.54 4.98
C THR A 544 -36.07 0.09 3.64
N SER A 545 -36.38 1.37 3.40
CA SER A 545 -36.15 2.02 2.11
C SER A 545 -35.68 3.48 2.23
N ALA A 546 -34.99 3.96 1.21
CA ALA A 546 -34.83 5.39 0.95
C ALA A 546 -34.81 5.63 -0.57
N THR A 547 -35.68 6.50 -1.05
CA THR A 547 -35.94 6.70 -2.48
C THR A 547 -36.35 8.14 -2.77
N VAL A 548 -36.05 8.62 -3.97
CA VAL A 548 -36.61 9.88 -4.47
C VAL A 548 -37.87 9.58 -5.26
N PHE A 549 -39.01 10.09 -4.79
CA PHE A 549 -40.30 9.90 -5.43
C PHE A 549 -40.65 11.09 -6.32
N VAL A 550 -41.39 10.81 -7.39
CA VAL A 550 -42.13 11.81 -8.17
C VAL A 550 -43.60 11.46 -8.05
N GLN A 551 -44.40 12.37 -7.52
CA GLN A 551 -45.84 12.20 -7.51
C GLN A 551 -46.40 12.66 -8.85
N THR A 552 -46.96 11.72 -9.61
CA THR A 552 -47.40 11.91 -11.01
C THR A 552 -48.93 11.93 -11.18
N ASP A 553 -49.68 11.97 -10.08
CA ASP A 553 -51.15 11.97 -10.10
C ASP A 553 -51.77 13.31 -10.54
N GLY A 554 -50.92 14.31 -10.80
CA GLY A 554 -51.29 15.67 -11.15
C GLY A 554 -52.10 16.41 -10.07
N ASN A 555 -52.17 15.85 -8.85
CA ASN A 555 -52.96 16.40 -7.77
C ASN A 555 -52.26 17.61 -7.15
N PRO A 556 -52.84 18.81 -7.27
CA PRO A 556 -52.17 20.02 -6.81
C PRO A 556 -52.10 20.12 -5.27
N SER A 557 -52.83 19.28 -4.52
CA SER A 557 -52.70 19.19 -3.06
C SER A 557 -51.31 18.73 -2.59
N THR A 558 -50.54 18.06 -3.44
CA THR A 558 -49.17 17.64 -3.12
C THR A 558 -48.27 18.84 -2.78
N LYS A 559 -48.45 19.97 -3.46
CA LYS A 559 -47.75 21.22 -3.18
C LYS A 559 -48.13 21.87 -1.85
N VAL A 560 -49.26 21.47 -1.27
CA VAL A 560 -49.76 21.98 0.03
C VAL A 560 -49.24 21.15 1.20
N LEU A 561 -48.69 19.95 0.95
CA LEU A 561 -48.01 19.15 1.98
C LEU A 561 -46.89 19.96 2.64
N SER A 562 -46.65 19.72 3.92
CA SER A 562 -45.54 20.36 4.63
C SER A 562 -44.49 19.33 5.01
N LYS A 563 -43.27 19.51 4.52
CA LYS A 563 -42.14 18.59 4.70
C LYS A 563 -40.89 19.36 5.11
N THR A 564 -39.87 18.64 5.52
CA THR A 564 -38.58 19.21 5.91
C THR A 564 -37.76 19.60 4.68
N ILE A 565 -36.79 20.50 4.88
CA ILE A 565 -35.84 20.90 3.84
C ILE A 565 -34.42 20.63 4.28
N ARG A 566 -33.63 20.07 3.36
CA ARG A 566 -32.19 19.91 3.45
C ARG A 566 -31.54 20.60 2.27
N CYS A 567 -30.82 21.69 2.51
CA CYS A 567 -30.29 22.52 1.43
C CYS A 567 -28.98 21.99 0.84
N ILE A 568 -28.72 22.35 -0.41
CA ILE A 568 -27.49 22.09 -1.17
C ILE A 568 -26.88 23.43 -1.62
N ALA A 569 -25.56 23.50 -1.73
CA ALA A 569 -24.88 24.68 -2.28
C ALA A 569 -25.34 24.94 -3.73
N GLN A 570 -25.39 26.22 -4.12
CA GLN A 570 -25.80 26.64 -5.47
C GLN A 570 -24.84 26.16 -6.55
#